data_AF-A0A2G8PHE4-F1
#
_entry.id   AF-A0A2G8PHE4-F1
#
_cell.length_a   1.000
_cell.length_b   1.000
_cell.length_c   1.000
_cell.angle_alpha   90.00
_cell.angle_beta   90.00
_cell.angle_gamma   90.00
#
_symmetry.space_group_name_H-M   'P 1'
#
loop_
_entity.id
_entity.type
_entity.pdbx_description
1 polymer ?
#
loop_
_entity_poly.entity_id
_entity_poly.type
_entity_poly.pdbx_seq_one_letter_code
_entity_poly.pdbx_strand_id
1 'polypeptide(L)'
;MDCLREDELGYLLKRREEVIEEQREIQTTIQSSRNWRKRDILSQARKWGWEIVRRRARHPTQAVRGHLRVSIPGHGDGDFLGVGIAHRVLKELAEPKLTELQLQRQECSDQIVNFLVGRGIEFSSLRELGLLIEQIEFLEEQNLKLKRRIEESEEVALDLLVEKEHENQKLANRIRELAEEQLQVQEIVSRAILALKELKHIFDQLQNAVNYIPIPEIRSSLQSYLNRIMAIFKANLPSTGSRKLLQKNEQDIYQANLEDNHGSHREP
;
A
#
# COMPACT_ATOMS: atom_id res chain seq x y z
N MET A 1 48.33 5.08 29.66
CA MET A 1 48.59 5.84 28.42
C MET A 1 47.82 5.28 27.22
N ASP A 2 47.33 4.03 27.26
CA ASP A 2 46.62 3.42 26.11
C ASP A 2 45.11 3.69 26.10
N CYS A 3 44.48 3.90 27.25
CA CYS A 3 43.04 4.22 27.35
C CYS A 3 42.67 5.55 26.65
N LEU A 4 43.49 6.59 26.79
CA LEU A 4 43.26 7.90 26.14
C LEU A 4 43.32 7.85 24.60
N ARG A 5 43.91 6.80 24.03
CA ARG A 5 44.10 6.63 22.59
C ARG A 5 43.09 5.69 21.96
N GLU A 6 42.45 4.81 22.74
CA GLU A 6 41.29 4.02 22.26
C GLU A 6 40.05 4.91 22.13
N ASP A 7 39.90 5.89 23.01
CA ASP A 7 38.87 6.93 22.92
C ASP A 7 38.99 7.76 21.63
N GLU A 8 40.21 7.96 21.11
CA GLU A 8 40.48 8.71 19.88
C GLU A 8 40.01 7.94 18.63
N LEU A 9 40.31 6.64 18.53
CA LEU A 9 39.81 5.82 17.43
C LEU A 9 38.29 5.69 17.46
N GLY A 10 37.72 5.47 18.66
CA GLY A 10 36.27 5.43 18.85
C GLY A 10 35.59 6.74 18.43
N TYR A 11 36.21 7.88 18.75
CA TYR A 11 35.74 9.19 18.31
C TYR A 11 35.79 9.35 16.79
N LEU A 12 36.89 8.98 16.14
CA LEU A 12 37.04 9.08 14.68
C LEU A 12 36.06 8.19 13.92
N LEU A 13 35.83 6.96 14.39
CA LEU A 13 34.85 6.05 13.82
C LEU A 13 33.43 6.60 13.97
N LYS A 14 33.06 7.04 15.16
CA LYS A 14 31.76 7.67 15.41
C LYS A 14 31.57 8.90 14.53
N ARG A 15 32.59 9.75 14.40
CA ARG A 15 32.52 10.95 13.56
C ARG A 15 32.36 10.60 12.08
N ARG A 16 33.04 9.57 11.59
CA ARG A 16 32.86 9.06 10.22
C ARG A 16 31.44 8.57 9.99
N GLU A 17 30.85 7.84 10.94
CA GLU A 17 29.45 7.38 10.86
C GLU A 17 28.46 8.55 10.83
N GLU A 18 28.64 9.56 11.69
CA GLU A 18 27.81 10.77 11.69
C GLU A 18 27.83 11.47 10.32
N VAL A 19 29.02 11.61 9.71
CA VAL A 19 29.17 12.22 8.38
C VAL A 19 28.44 11.40 7.30
N ILE A 20 28.54 10.07 7.36
CA ILE A 20 27.82 9.18 6.43
C ILE A 20 26.31 9.31 6.60
N GLU A 21 25.83 9.40 7.83
CA GLU A 21 24.39 9.51 8.11
C GLU A 21 23.85 10.89 7.69
N GLU A 22 24.59 11.97 7.91
CA GLU A 22 24.26 13.30 7.35
C GLU A 22 24.18 13.26 5.82
N GLN A 23 25.09 12.56 5.14
CA GLN A 23 25.04 12.38 3.68
C GLN A 23 23.76 11.63 3.24
N ARG A 24 23.37 10.58 3.97
CA ARG A 24 22.15 9.81 3.69
C ARG A 24 20.91 10.67 3.85
N GLU A 25 20.77 11.38 4.96
CA GLU A 25 19.61 12.24 5.20
C GLU A 25 19.43 13.27 4.07
N ILE A 26 20.53 13.86 3.60
CA ILE A 26 20.52 14.80 2.47
C ILE A 26 20.03 14.11 1.18
N GLN A 27 20.56 12.93 0.86
CA GLN A 27 20.18 12.19 -0.34
C GLN A 27 18.71 11.76 -0.31
N THR A 28 18.22 11.21 0.80
CA THR A 28 16.81 10.84 0.99
C THR A 28 15.90 12.06 0.84
N THR A 29 16.33 13.21 1.36
CA THR A 29 15.58 14.46 1.21
C THR A 29 15.46 14.89 -0.27
N ILE A 30 16.53 14.78 -1.07
CA ILE A 30 16.52 15.13 -2.50
C ILE A 30 15.65 14.16 -3.33
N GLN A 31 15.63 12.89 -2.94
CA GLN A 31 14.93 11.81 -3.66
C GLN A 31 13.44 11.71 -3.29
N SER A 32 13.01 12.36 -2.21
CA SER A 32 11.61 12.36 -1.78
C SER A 32 10.68 12.90 -2.87
N SER A 33 9.74 12.04 -3.29
CA SER A 33 8.68 12.31 -4.28
C SER A 33 7.55 13.23 -3.76
N ARG A 34 7.66 13.74 -2.53
CA ARG A 34 6.62 14.55 -1.90
C ARG A 34 6.39 15.89 -2.60
N ASN A 35 5.18 16.44 -2.46
CA ASN A 35 4.86 17.79 -2.90
C ASN A 35 5.60 18.83 -2.05
N TRP A 36 6.68 19.38 -2.59
CA TRP A 36 7.51 20.37 -1.91
C TRP A 36 6.88 21.76 -1.96
N ARG A 37 6.60 22.34 -0.79
CA ARG A 37 6.27 23.76 -0.70
C ARG A 37 7.55 24.59 -0.68
N LYS A 38 7.47 25.81 -1.21
CA LYS A 38 8.59 26.75 -1.21
C LYS A 38 9.18 26.95 0.19
N ARG A 39 8.33 27.12 1.21
CA ARG A 39 8.79 27.24 2.61
C ARG A 39 9.61 26.05 3.10
N ASP A 40 9.30 24.83 2.65
CA ASP A 40 9.96 23.61 3.09
C ASP A 40 11.36 23.53 2.47
N ILE A 41 11.49 23.89 1.19
CA ILE A 41 12.78 24.03 0.50
C ILE A 41 13.64 25.12 1.16
N LEU A 42 13.05 26.28 1.51
CA LEU A 42 13.76 27.34 2.21
C LEU A 42 14.24 26.90 3.60
N SER A 43 13.42 26.12 4.32
CA SER A 43 13.82 25.55 5.60
C SER A 43 14.99 24.57 5.43
N GLN A 44 14.95 23.73 4.40
CA GLN A 44 16.01 22.77 4.13
C GLN A 44 17.31 23.46 3.71
N ALA A 45 17.23 24.50 2.87
CA ALA A 45 18.36 25.32 2.50
C ALA A 45 19.06 25.91 3.74
N ARG A 46 18.30 26.45 4.71
CA ARG A 46 18.88 26.96 5.96
C ARG A 46 19.57 25.86 6.77
N LYS A 47 18.96 24.67 6.88
CA LYS A 47 19.58 23.52 7.55
C LYS A 47 20.92 23.14 6.90
N TRP A 48 21.02 23.28 5.59
CA TRP A 48 22.26 23.03 4.85
C TRP A 48 23.22 24.25 4.80
N GLY A 49 23.00 25.26 5.63
CA GLY A 49 23.89 26.41 5.78
C GLY A 49 23.73 27.49 4.71
N TRP A 50 22.60 27.54 4.01
CA TRP A 50 22.30 28.63 3.07
C TRP A 50 21.64 29.81 3.75
N GLU A 51 22.05 31.02 3.36
CA GLU A 51 21.39 32.26 3.74
C GLU A 51 20.28 32.60 2.74
N ILE A 52 19.09 32.94 3.25
CA ILE A 52 17.93 33.24 2.40
C ILE A 52 17.77 34.75 2.21
N VAL A 53 17.98 35.21 0.98
CA VAL A 53 17.81 36.60 0.57
C VAL A 53 16.45 36.78 -0.11
N ARG A 54 15.54 37.48 0.56
CA ARG A 54 14.23 37.87 0.02
C ARG A 54 14.30 39.30 -0.50
N ARG A 55 14.33 39.49 -1.83
CA ARG A 55 14.15 40.82 -2.44
C ARG A 55 12.66 41.14 -2.60
N ARG A 56 12.33 42.43 -2.73
CA ARG A 56 10.93 42.94 -2.86
C ARG A 56 10.12 42.13 -3.89
N ALA A 57 8.80 42.15 -3.74
CA ALA A 57 7.75 41.31 -4.34
C ALA A 57 7.84 40.89 -5.83
N ARG A 58 8.76 41.43 -6.63
CA ARG A 58 8.96 41.10 -8.06
C ARG A 58 10.22 40.27 -8.35
N HIS A 59 11.04 39.94 -7.36
CA HIS A 59 12.26 39.15 -7.57
C HIS A 59 12.16 37.77 -6.91
N PRO A 60 12.68 36.71 -7.55
CA PRO A 60 12.69 35.38 -6.98
C PRO A 60 13.52 35.34 -5.70
N THR A 61 13.10 34.50 -4.75
CA THR A 61 13.84 34.26 -3.51
C THR A 61 15.15 33.58 -3.84
N GLN A 62 16.26 34.02 -3.26
CA GLN A 62 17.57 33.44 -3.50
C GLN A 62 18.13 32.81 -2.23
N ALA A 63 18.78 31.66 -2.38
CA ALA A 63 19.64 31.07 -1.38
C ALA A 63 21.10 31.39 -1.75
N VAL A 64 21.87 31.90 -0.80
CA VAL A 64 23.27 32.32 -0.99
C VAL A 64 24.16 31.58 -0.01
N ARG A 65 25.30 31.08 -0.48
CA ARG A 65 26.33 30.45 0.34
C ARG A 65 27.70 30.78 -0.24
N GLY A 66 28.44 31.68 0.43
CA GLY A 66 29.68 32.23 -0.12
C GLY A 66 29.45 32.90 -1.48
N HIS A 67 30.07 32.37 -2.53
CA HIS A 67 29.89 32.85 -3.91
C HIS A 67 28.75 32.16 -4.67
N LEU A 68 28.18 31.08 -4.12
CA LEU A 68 27.11 30.31 -4.76
C LEU A 68 25.76 30.98 -4.55
N ARG A 69 24.92 30.98 -5.59
CA ARG A 69 23.58 31.55 -5.57
C ARG A 69 22.61 30.63 -6.31
N VAL A 70 21.56 30.20 -5.61
CA VAL A 70 20.48 29.38 -6.18
C VAL A 70 19.18 30.15 -6.11
N SER A 71 18.47 30.22 -7.24
CA SER A 71 17.17 30.90 -7.33
C SER A 71 16.04 29.91 -7.03
N ILE A 72 15.17 30.23 -6.08
CA ILE A 72 14.06 29.39 -5.65
C ILE A 72 12.75 29.97 -6.22
N PRO A 73 12.15 29.31 -7.23
CA PRO A 73 10.95 29.81 -7.92
C PRO A 73 9.70 29.76 -7.02
N GLY A 74 8.64 30.46 -7.43
CA GLY A 74 7.35 30.54 -6.73
C GLY A 74 7.01 31.94 -6.19
N HIS A 75 5.75 32.32 -6.29
CA HIS A 75 5.13 33.55 -5.79
C HIS A 75 4.59 33.35 -4.36
N GLY A 76 5.51 33.40 -3.39
CA GLY A 76 5.15 33.31 -1.97
C GLY A 76 5.50 31.97 -1.33
N ASP A 77 5.47 31.95 0.01
CA ASP A 77 5.98 30.81 0.81
C ASP A 77 5.07 29.56 0.74
N GLY A 78 3.81 29.72 0.33
CA GLY A 78 2.81 28.64 0.21
C GLY A 78 2.82 27.90 -1.13
N ASP A 79 3.57 28.38 -2.11
CA ASP A 79 3.58 27.80 -3.46
C ASP A 79 4.18 26.40 -3.47
N PHE A 80 3.52 25.50 -4.19
CA PHE A 80 4.03 24.17 -4.48
C PHE A 80 4.92 24.21 -5.72
N LEU A 81 6.10 23.61 -5.60
CA LEU A 81 6.99 23.42 -6.74
C LEU A 81 6.68 22.06 -7.36
N GLY A 82 6.57 22.02 -8.70
CA GLY A 82 6.48 20.75 -9.42
C GLY A 82 7.71 19.89 -9.12
N VAL A 83 7.50 18.57 -9.02
CA VAL A 83 8.50 17.59 -8.56
C VAL A 83 9.86 17.76 -9.26
N GLY A 84 9.89 17.91 -10.59
CA GLY A 84 11.14 18.07 -11.34
C GLY A 84 11.89 19.38 -11.04
N ILE A 85 11.16 20.47 -10.73
CA ILE A 85 11.76 21.75 -10.35
C ILE A 85 12.29 21.67 -8.91
N ALA A 86 11.49 21.11 -8.00
CA ALA A 86 11.88 20.92 -6.61
C ALA A 86 13.14 20.05 -6.50
N HIS A 87 13.19 18.92 -7.22
CA HIS A 87 14.35 18.04 -7.26
C HIS A 87 15.61 18.76 -7.77
N ARG A 88 15.51 19.52 -8.86
CA ARG A 88 16.66 20.29 -9.39
C ARG A 88 17.19 21.30 -8.38
N VAL A 89 16.29 22.07 -7.76
CA VAL A 89 16.66 23.09 -6.78
C VAL A 89 17.27 22.45 -5.53
N LEU A 90 16.68 21.37 -5.00
CA LEU A 90 17.24 20.65 -3.86
C LEU A 90 18.61 20.06 -4.15
N LYS A 91 18.82 19.54 -5.36
CA LYS A 91 20.12 19.02 -5.80
C LYS A 91 21.19 20.12 -5.83
N GLU A 92 20.89 21.26 -6.45
CA GLU A 92 21.80 22.43 -6.49
C GLU A 92 22.12 22.97 -5.09
N LEU A 93 21.14 22.96 -4.18
CA LEU A 93 21.34 23.39 -2.79
C LEU A 93 22.16 22.38 -1.97
N ALA A 94 21.99 21.09 -2.22
CA ALA A 94 22.66 20.05 -1.46
C ALA A 94 24.11 19.84 -1.88
N GLU A 95 24.43 20.04 -3.15
CA GLU A 95 25.74 19.72 -3.74
C GLU A 95 26.93 20.27 -2.92
N PRO A 96 26.97 21.55 -2.49
CA PRO A 96 28.10 22.05 -1.73
C PRO A 96 28.27 21.37 -0.37
N LYS A 97 27.16 21.09 0.33
CA LYS A 97 27.19 20.40 1.63
C LYS A 97 27.59 18.93 1.46
N LEU A 98 27.16 18.27 0.39
CA LEU A 98 27.58 16.90 0.07
C LEU A 98 29.08 16.82 -0.19
N THR A 99 29.64 17.76 -0.97
CA THR A 99 31.08 17.85 -1.22
C THR A 99 31.88 18.08 0.07
N GLU A 100 31.43 18.98 0.94
CA GLU A 100 32.06 19.19 2.25
C GLU A 100 32.05 17.92 3.11
N LEU A 101 30.91 17.22 3.16
CA LEU A 101 30.80 15.96 3.91
C LEU A 101 31.70 14.87 3.30
N GLN A 102 31.85 14.82 1.97
CA GLN A 102 32.76 13.88 1.32
C GLN A 102 34.21 14.14 1.72
N LEU A 103 34.63 15.41 1.71
CA LEU A 103 35.97 15.81 2.17
C LEU A 103 36.18 15.45 3.65
N GLN A 104 35.22 15.75 4.52
CA GLN A 104 35.30 15.38 5.94
C GLN A 104 35.39 13.87 6.16
N ARG A 105 34.66 13.07 5.37
CA ARG A 105 34.71 11.61 5.42
C ARG A 105 36.10 11.10 5.02
N GLN A 106 36.69 11.69 3.98
CA GLN A 106 38.03 11.34 3.52
C GLN A 106 39.08 11.71 4.57
N GLU A 107 39.02 12.93 5.13
CA GLU A 107 39.89 13.36 6.23
C GLU A 107 39.80 12.43 7.45
N CYS A 108 38.59 12.02 7.85
CA CYS A 108 38.41 11.05 8.95
C CYS A 108 39.03 9.70 8.60
N SER A 109 38.89 9.25 7.35
CA SER A 109 39.45 7.97 6.90
C SER A 109 40.98 8.01 6.88
N ASP A 110 41.57 9.12 6.42
CA ASP A 110 43.02 9.35 6.46
C ASP A 110 43.55 9.40 7.89
N GLN A 111 42.82 10.04 8.82
CA GLN A 111 43.17 10.06 10.24
C GLN A 111 43.12 8.67 10.88
N ILE A 112 42.10 7.85 10.55
CA ILE A 112 42.02 6.46 11.00
C ILE A 112 43.20 5.65 10.46
N VAL A 113 43.54 5.79 9.18
CA VAL A 113 44.69 5.12 8.57
C VAL A 113 45.99 5.52 9.28
N ASN A 114 46.22 6.82 9.48
CA ASN A 114 47.39 7.33 10.19
C ASN A 114 47.47 6.79 11.62
N PHE A 115 46.34 6.71 12.32
CA PHE A 115 46.26 6.12 13.66
C PHE A 115 46.64 4.63 13.67
N LEU A 116 46.14 3.85 12.71
CA LEU A 116 46.44 2.41 12.61
C LEU A 116 47.91 2.15 12.26
N VAL A 117 48.46 2.89 11.30
CA VAL A 117 49.89 2.83 10.94
C VAL A 117 50.77 3.22 12.13
N GLY A 118 50.38 4.25 12.89
CA GLY A 118 51.07 4.67 14.12
C GLY A 118 51.08 3.59 15.23
N ARG A 119 50.21 2.58 15.16
CA ARG A 119 50.17 1.43 16.08
C ARG A 119 50.93 0.19 15.56
N GLY A 120 51.65 0.30 14.45
CA GLY A 120 52.39 -0.82 13.87
C GLY A 120 51.50 -1.86 13.20
N ILE A 121 50.25 -1.49 12.85
CA ILE A 121 49.44 -2.28 11.93
C ILE A 121 50.05 -2.06 10.54
N GLU A 122 50.91 -3.00 10.16
CA GLU A 122 51.58 -2.98 8.86
C GLU A 122 50.67 -3.58 7.80
N PHE A 123 50.36 -2.79 6.79
CA PHE A 123 49.86 -3.30 5.52
C PHE A 123 51.08 -3.76 4.71
N SER A 124 51.02 -4.94 4.08
CA SER A 124 52.16 -5.51 3.33
C SER A 124 52.67 -4.58 2.22
N SER A 125 51.82 -3.64 1.77
CA SER A 125 52.21 -2.49 0.97
C SER A 125 51.16 -1.38 1.02
N LEU A 126 51.55 -0.14 0.75
CA LEU A 126 50.62 0.98 0.47
C LEU A 126 49.62 0.64 -0.65
N ARG A 127 50.01 -0.25 -1.57
CA ARG A 127 49.16 -0.73 -2.67
C ARG A 127 48.02 -1.64 -2.18
N GLU A 128 48.29 -2.48 -1.18
CA GLU A 128 47.27 -3.35 -0.57
C GLU A 128 46.25 -2.54 0.23
N LEU A 129 46.71 -1.51 0.95
CA LEU A 129 45.84 -0.55 1.62
C LEU A 129 44.94 0.20 0.62
N GLY A 130 45.50 0.68 -0.49
CA GLY A 130 44.73 1.32 -1.56
C GLY A 130 43.66 0.39 -2.14
N LEU A 131 44.00 -0.87 -2.41
CA LEU A 131 43.05 -1.88 -2.91
C LEU A 131 41.94 -2.20 -1.90
N LEU A 132 42.26 -2.25 -0.60
CA LEU A 132 41.27 -2.46 0.46
C LEU A 132 40.31 -1.28 0.59
N ILE A 133 40.82 -0.05 0.49
CA ILE A 133 39.98 1.16 0.49
C ILE A 133 39.06 1.15 -0.73
N GLU A 134 39.58 0.88 -1.93
CA GLU A 134 38.78 0.78 -3.16
C GLU A 134 37.71 -0.31 -3.05
N GLN A 135 38.03 -1.47 -2.46
CA GLN A 135 37.07 -2.54 -2.23
C GLN A 135 35.98 -2.14 -1.23
N ILE A 136 36.34 -1.46 -0.14
CA ILE A 136 35.37 -0.98 0.85
C ILE A 136 34.44 0.06 0.22
N GLU A 137 34.98 1.01 -0.55
CA GLU A 137 34.18 2.03 -1.24
C GLU A 137 33.25 1.40 -2.28
N PHE A 138 33.74 0.43 -3.06
CA PHE A 138 32.92 -0.32 -4.01
C PHE A 138 31.79 -1.08 -3.30
N LEU A 139 32.08 -1.78 -2.20
CA LEU A 139 31.09 -2.53 -1.43
C LEU A 139 30.07 -1.60 -0.75
N GLU A 140 30.48 -0.44 -0.26
CA GLU A 140 29.58 0.58 0.28
C GLU A 140 28.65 1.12 -0.83
N GLU A 141 29.15 1.36 -2.04
CA GLU A 141 28.33 1.78 -3.18
C GLU A 141 27.32 0.71 -3.61
N GLN A 142 27.74 -0.56 -3.66
CA GLN A 142 26.85 -1.69 -3.95
C GLN A 142 25.76 -1.84 -2.89
N ASN A 143 26.12 -1.74 -1.61
CA ASN A 143 25.15 -1.74 -0.51
C ASN A 143 24.14 -0.59 -0.63
N LEU A 144 24.60 0.60 -1.03
CA LEU A 144 23.72 1.74 -1.25
C LEU A 144 22.74 1.52 -2.43
N LYS A 145 23.21 0.88 -3.51
CA LYS A 145 22.35 0.51 -4.64
C LYS A 145 21.32 -0.55 -4.24
N LEU A 146 21.73 -1.54 -3.46
CA LEU A 146 20.84 -2.59 -2.97
C LEU A 146 19.77 -2.03 -2.01
N LYS A 147 20.15 -1.18 -1.05
CA LYS A 147 19.19 -0.53 -0.15
C LYS A 147 18.13 0.27 -0.92
N ARG A 148 18.53 1.06 -1.91
CA ARG A 148 17.58 1.79 -2.76
C ARG A 148 16.63 0.87 -3.52
N ARG A 149 17.13 -0.23 -4.09
CA ARG A 149 16.26 -1.21 -4.77
C ARG A 149 15.27 -1.87 -3.82
N ILE A 150 15.67 -2.11 -2.57
CA ILE A 150 14.77 -2.64 -1.54
C ILE A 150 13.69 -1.61 -1.21
N GLU A 151 14.07 -0.36 -0.93
CA GLU A 151 13.11 0.73 -0.64
C GLU A 151 12.12 0.95 -1.80
N GLU A 152 12.60 1.00 -3.05
CA GLU A 152 11.75 1.10 -4.25
C GLU A 152 10.79 -0.09 -4.38
N SER A 153 11.29 -1.31 -4.10
CA SER A 153 10.47 -2.52 -4.15
C SER A 153 9.42 -2.55 -3.03
N GLU A 154 9.75 -2.06 -1.84
CA GLU A 154 8.85 -1.97 -0.69
C GLU A 154 7.74 -0.95 -0.94
N GLU A 155 8.07 0.22 -1.51
CA GLU A 155 7.07 1.23 -1.90
C GLU A 155 6.07 0.67 -2.92
N VAL A 156 6.58 0.01 -3.98
CA VAL A 156 5.71 -0.64 -4.99
C VAL A 156 4.85 -1.75 -4.39
N ALA A 157 5.39 -2.53 -3.45
CA ALA A 157 4.64 -3.58 -2.77
C ALA A 157 3.53 -3.01 -1.88
N LEU A 158 3.80 -1.91 -1.17
CA LEU A 158 2.81 -1.21 -0.34
C LEU A 158 1.68 -0.60 -1.19
N ASP A 159 2.02 0.05 -2.30
CA ASP A 159 1.03 0.61 -3.23
C ASP A 159 0.11 -0.48 -3.77
N LEU A 160 0.68 -1.61 -4.18
CA LEU A 160 -0.10 -2.77 -4.65
C LEU A 160 -1.00 -3.34 -3.55
N LEU A 161 -0.52 -3.39 -2.30
CA LEU A 161 -1.30 -3.87 -1.16
C LEU A 161 -2.51 -2.95 -0.90
N VAL A 162 -2.32 -1.64 -0.93
CA VAL A 162 -3.40 -0.66 -0.75
C VAL A 162 -4.42 -0.74 -1.89
N GLU A 163 -3.97 -0.89 -3.14
CA GLU A 163 -4.86 -1.08 -4.29
C GLU A 163 -5.70 -2.35 -4.12
N LYS A 164 -5.07 -3.47 -3.72
CA LYS A 164 -5.76 -4.75 -3.50
C LYS A 164 -6.72 -4.71 -2.32
N GLU A 165 -6.38 -4.03 -1.23
CA GLU A 165 -7.28 -3.82 -0.11
C GLU A 165 -8.52 -3.03 -0.54
N HIS A 166 -8.35 -1.99 -1.36
CA HIS A 166 -9.45 -1.20 -1.89
C HIS A 166 -10.35 -2.02 -2.84
N GLU A 167 -9.77 -2.84 -3.72
CA GLU A 167 -10.52 -3.77 -4.57
C GLU A 167 -11.29 -4.80 -3.74
N ASN A 168 -10.68 -5.38 -2.71
CA ASN A 168 -11.33 -6.31 -1.80
C ASN A 168 -12.49 -5.66 -1.05
N GLN A 169 -12.34 -4.43 -0.59
CA GLN A 169 -13.42 -3.68 0.06
C GLN A 169 -14.61 -3.46 -0.88
N LYS A 170 -14.34 -3.13 -2.15
CA LYS A 170 -15.37 -3.00 -3.19
C LYS A 170 -16.10 -4.32 -3.44
N LEU A 171 -15.35 -5.42 -3.57
CA LEU A 171 -15.92 -6.76 -3.76
C LEU A 171 -16.75 -7.19 -2.54
N ALA A 172 -16.26 -6.97 -1.33
CA ALA A 172 -16.99 -7.28 -0.09
C ALA A 172 -18.31 -6.51 0.01
N ASN A 173 -18.32 -5.23 -0.34
CA ASN A 173 -19.55 -4.44 -0.39
C ASN A 173 -20.51 -4.97 -1.45
N ARG A 174 -20.01 -5.35 -2.65
CA ARG A 174 -20.85 -5.92 -3.70
C ARG A 174 -21.47 -7.26 -3.32
N ILE A 175 -20.72 -8.12 -2.61
CA ILE A 175 -21.22 -9.38 -2.07
C ILE A 175 -22.35 -9.12 -1.06
N ARG A 176 -22.19 -8.11 -0.19
CA ARG A 176 -23.23 -7.72 0.77
C ARG A 176 -24.51 -7.27 0.09
N GLU A 177 -24.40 -6.40 -0.92
CA GLU A 177 -25.55 -5.95 -1.72
C GLU A 177 -26.26 -7.14 -2.40
N LEU A 178 -25.51 -8.05 -3.02
CA LEU A 178 -26.08 -9.23 -3.68
C LEU A 178 -26.77 -10.17 -2.68
N ALA A 179 -26.23 -10.32 -1.46
CA ALA A 179 -26.84 -11.11 -0.41
C ALA A 179 -28.17 -10.49 0.06
N GLU A 180 -28.23 -9.17 0.19
CA GLU A 180 -29.46 -8.44 0.53
C GLU A 180 -30.51 -8.56 -0.58
N GLU A 181 -30.11 -8.42 -1.85
CA GLU A 181 -30.99 -8.62 -3.01
C GLU A 181 -31.55 -10.06 -3.04
N GLN A 182 -30.70 -11.07 -2.79
CA GLN A 182 -31.15 -12.46 -2.74
C GLN A 182 -32.14 -12.71 -1.59
N LEU A 183 -31.90 -12.13 -0.41
CA LEU A 183 -32.82 -12.25 0.73
C LEU A 183 -34.20 -11.68 0.37
N GLN A 184 -34.25 -10.50 -0.26
CA GLN A 184 -35.50 -9.88 -0.69
C GLN A 184 -36.25 -10.75 -1.71
N VAL A 185 -35.55 -11.31 -2.71
CA VAL A 185 -36.15 -12.23 -3.68
C VAL A 185 -36.69 -13.48 -2.97
N GLN A 186 -35.94 -14.04 -2.03
CA GLN A 186 -36.36 -15.21 -1.27
C GLN A 186 -37.61 -14.93 -0.42
N GLU A 187 -37.74 -13.74 0.18
CA GLU A 187 -38.93 -13.32 0.89
C GLU A 187 -40.15 -13.22 -0.04
N ILE A 188 -40.00 -12.58 -1.20
CA ILE A 188 -41.07 -12.44 -2.20
C ILE A 188 -41.55 -13.82 -2.66
N VAL A 189 -40.61 -14.71 -3.03
CA VAL A 189 -40.93 -16.08 -3.45
C VAL A 189 -41.61 -16.85 -2.31
N SER A 190 -41.15 -16.69 -1.07
CA SER A 190 -41.76 -17.36 0.08
C SER A 190 -43.20 -16.91 0.31
N ARG A 191 -43.48 -15.60 0.20
CA ARG A 191 -44.85 -15.05 0.26
C ARG A 191 -45.71 -15.59 -0.88
N ALA A 192 -45.19 -15.64 -2.10
CA ALA A 192 -45.91 -16.22 -3.24
C ALA A 192 -46.24 -17.70 -3.02
N ILE A 193 -45.31 -18.49 -2.49
CA ILE A 193 -45.55 -19.90 -2.14
C ILE A 193 -46.65 -20.04 -1.07
N LEU A 194 -46.65 -19.18 -0.04
CA LEU A 194 -47.70 -19.19 0.97
C LEU A 194 -49.07 -18.88 0.37
N ALA A 195 -49.19 -17.84 -0.45
CA ALA A 195 -50.42 -17.50 -1.15
C ALA A 195 -50.91 -18.63 -2.07
N LEU A 196 -50.01 -19.31 -2.78
CA LEU A 196 -50.35 -20.47 -3.60
C LEU A 196 -50.86 -21.66 -2.77
N LYS A 197 -50.31 -21.88 -1.56
CA LYS A 197 -50.80 -22.91 -0.64
C LYS A 197 -52.20 -22.57 -0.12
N GLU A 198 -52.46 -21.32 0.24
CA GLU A 198 -53.78 -20.86 0.65
C GLU A 198 -54.79 -21.01 -0.48
N LEU A 199 -54.42 -20.62 -1.71
CA LEU A 199 -55.26 -20.78 -2.88
C LEU A 199 -55.58 -22.25 -3.18
N LYS A 200 -54.60 -23.15 -3.04
CA LYS A 200 -54.83 -24.59 -3.10
C LYS A 200 -55.82 -25.06 -2.04
N HIS A 201 -55.70 -24.57 -0.80
CA HIS A 201 -56.63 -24.96 0.27
C HIS A 201 -58.07 -24.53 -0.03
N ILE A 202 -58.27 -23.30 -0.52
CA ILE A 202 -59.59 -22.81 -0.98
C ILE A 202 -60.11 -23.69 -2.12
N PHE A 203 -59.22 -24.09 -3.02
CA PHE A 203 -59.55 -24.96 -4.13
C PHE A 203 -60.03 -26.35 -3.67
N ASP A 204 -59.35 -26.95 -2.69
CA ASP A 204 -59.75 -28.22 -2.09
C ASP A 204 -61.13 -28.10 -1.40
N GLN A 205 -61.43 -26.96 -0.76
CA GLN A 205 -62.75 -26.67 -0.19
C GLN A 205 -63.85 -26.54 -1.27
N LEU A 206 -63.56 -25.84 -2.38
CA LEU A 206 -64.46 -25.72 -3.53
C LEU A 206 -64.74 -27.08 -4.17
N GLN A 207 -63.71 -27.92 -4.30
CA GLN A 207 -63.83 -29.28 -4.81
C GLN A 207 -64.77 -30.12 -3.94
N ASN A 208 -64.67 -29.98 -2.61
CA ASN A 208 -65.61 -30.62 -1.69
C ASN A 208 -67.04 -30.07 -1.89
N ALA A 209 -67.21 -28.75 -1.98
CA ALA A 209 -68.53 -28.14 -2.19
C ALA A 209 -69.20 -28.60 -3.50
N VAL A 210 -68.46 -28.66 -4.60
CA VAL A 210 -68.97 -29.15 -5.89
C VAL A 210 -69.43 -30.61 -5.79
N ASN A 211 -68.71 -31.46 -5.04
CA ASN A 211 -69.10 -32.85 -4.83
C ASN A 211 -70.47 -33.00 -4.13
N TYR A 212 -70.91 -32.02 -3.35
CA TYR A 212 -72.21 -32.02 -2.65
C TYR A 212 -73.38 -31.46 -3.50
N ILE A 213 -73.15 -30.95 -4.71
CA ILE A 213 -74.22 -30.40 -5.57
C ILE A 213 -75.09 -31.52 -6.13
N PRO A 214 -76.40 -31.57 -5.83
CA PRO A 214 -77.26 -32.69 -6.24
C PRO A 214 -77.55 -32.73 -7.75
N ILE A 215 -77.34 -31.63 -8.48
CA ILE A 215 -77.63 -31.49 -9.92
C ILE A 215 -76.42 -31.96 -10.75
N PRO A 216 -76.51 -33.09 -11.50
CA PRO A 216 -75.35 -33.69 -12.15
C PRO A 216 -74.70 -32.84 -13.26
N GLU A 217 -75.49 -32.13 -14.06
CA GLU A 217 -75.01 -31.31 -15.18
C GLU A 217 -74.22 -30.08 -14.71
N ILE A 218 -74.69 -29.45 -13.64
CA ILE A 218 -74.00 -28.32 -12.99
C ILE A 218 -72.71 -28.81 -12.31
N ARG A 219 -72.78 -29.98 -11.66
CA ARG A 219 -71.62 -30.62 -11.04
C ARG A 219 -70.53 -30.94 -12.05
N SER A 220 -70.87 -31.57 -13.17
CA SER A 220 -69.88 -31.95 -14.20
C SER A 220 -69.24 -30.73 -14.88
N SER A 221 -70.02 -29.68 -15.12
CA SER A 221 -69.51 -28.41 -15.65
C SER A 221 -68.50 -27.77 -14.68
N LEU A 222 -68.89 -27.58 -13.40
CA LEU A 222 -68.01 -27.01 -12.38
C LEU A 222 -66.76 -27.89 -12.13
N GLN A 223 -66.91 -29.22 -12.16
CA GLN A 223 -65.80 -30.16 -12.04
C GLN A 223 -64.78 -30.01 -13.17
N SER A 224 -65.24 -29.75 -14.40
CA SER A 224 -64.37 -29.51 -15.56
C SER A 224 -63.53 -28.23 -15.39
N TYR A 225 -64.15 -27.15 -14.92
CA TYR A 225 -63.43 -25.90 -14.60
C TYR A 225 -62.41 -26.12 -13.49
N LEU A 226 -62.78 -26.87 -12.44
CA LEU A 226 -61.86 -27.18 -11.36
C LEU A 226 -60.67 -28.02 -11.87
N ASN A 227 -60.91 -29.10 -12.61
CA ASN A 227 -59.83 -29.94 -13.15
C ASN A 227 -58.83 -29.14 -14.00
N ARG A 228 -59.31 -28.16 -14.77
CA ARG A 228 -58.47 -27.28 -15.59
C ARG A 228 -57.59 -26.35 -14.75
N ILE A 229 -58.13 -25.78 -13.66
CA ILE A 229 -57.36 -24.93 -12.74
C ILE A 229 -56.33 -25.76 -11.96
N MET A 230 -56.70 -26.96 -11.49
CA MET A 230 -55.79 -27.87 -10.78
C MET A 230 -54.62 -28.34 -11.66
N ALA A 231 -54.85 -28.54 -12.96
CA ALA A 231 -53.79 -28.88 -13.92
C ALA A 231 -52.74 -27.76 -14.03
N ILE A 232 -53.16 -26.49 -14.00
CA ILE A 232 -52.25 -25.33 -14.02
C ILE A 232 -51.38 -25.29 -12.75
N PHE A 233 -51.95 -25.58 -11.58
CA PHE A 233 -51.16 -25.65 -10.34
C PHE A 233 -50.16 -26.81 -10.35
N LYS A 234 -50.56 -28.00 -10.81
CA LYS A 234 -49.67 -29.17 -10.89
C LYS A 234 -48.52 -28.97 -11.87
N ALA A 235 -48.73 -28.25 -12.97
CA ALA A 235 -47.69 -27.95 -13.94
C ALA A 235 -46.67 -26.90 -13.47
N ASN A 236 -47.09 -25.98 -12.58
CA ASN A 236 -46.29 -24.80 -12.22
C ASN A 236 -45.81 -24.77 -10.76
N LEU A 237 -46.22 -25.71 -9.90
CA LEU A 237 -45.60 -25.84 -8.58
C LEU A 237 -44.20 -26.48 -8.74
N PRO A 238 -43.11 -25.80 -8.35
CA PRO A 238 -41.80 -26.42 -8.39
C PRO A 238 -41.79 -27.63 -7.45
N SER A 239 -41.37 -28.79 -7.98
CA SER A 239 -41.13 -29.97 -7.15
C SER A 239 -40.14 -29.57 -6.05
N THR A 240 -40.39 -30.03 -4.83
CA THR A 240 -39.59 -29.76 -3.62
C THR A 240 -38.10 -30.15 -3.74
N GLY A 241 -37.66 -30.74 -4.86
CA GLY A 241 -36.28 -31.11 -5.15
C GLY A 241 -35.32 -29.95 -5.43
N SER A 242 -35.79 -28.78 -5.87
CA SER A 242 -34.90 -27.66 -6.24
C SER A 242 -34.34 -26.86 -5.05
N ARG A 243 -34.80 -27.12 -3.82
CA ARG A 243 -34.31 -26.46 -2.60
C ARG A 243 -32.96 -26.97 -2.09
N LYS A 244 -32.46 -28.11 -2.59
CA LYS A 244 -31.20 -28.71 -2.11
C LYS A 244 -29.92 -28.17 -2.75
N LEU A 245 -30.01 -27.35 -3.80
CA LEU A 245 -28.82 -26.86 -4.52
C LEU A 245 -28.19 -25.59 -3.93
N LEU A 246 -28.92 -24.82 -3.11
CA LEU A 246 -28.40 -23.58 -2.52
C LEU A 246 -27.75 -23.79 -1.14
N GLN A 247 -28.31 -24.66 -0.28
CA GLN A 247 -27.74 -24.89 1.05
C GLN A 247 -26.42 -25.67 1.06
N LYS A 248 -26.15 -26.49 0.02
CA LYS A 248 -24.93 -27.31 -0.01
C LYS A 248 -23.69 -26.50 -0.42
N ASN A 249 -23.85 -25.52 -1.31
CA ASN A 249 -22.75 -24.68 -1.75
C ASN A 249 -22.34 -23.64 -0.70
N GLU A 250 -23.26 -23.16 0.15
CA GLU A 250 -22.91 -22.24 1.23
C GLU A 250 -22.09 -22.94 2.33
N GLN A 251 -22.44 -24.17 2.73
CA GLN A 251 -21.66 -24.93 3.73
C GLN A 251 -20.25 -25.28 3.24
N ASP A 252 -20.08 -25.64 1.96
CA ASP A 252 -18.78 -26.00 1.41
C ASP A 252 -17.85 -24.77 1.26
N ILE A 253 -18.39 -23.58 0.99
CA ILE A 253 -17.60 -22.33 0.88
C ILE A 253 -17.13 -21.81 2.24
N TYR A 254 -17.91 -22.03 3.32
CA TYR A 254 -17.50 -21.61 4.66
C TYR A 254 -16.50 -22.58 5.33
N GLN A 255 -16.46 -23.86 4.94
CA GLN A 255 -15.47 -24.81 5.46
C GLN A 255 -14.11 -24.73 4.73
N ALA A 256 -14.08 -24.44 3.43
CA ALA A 256 -12.82 -24.33 2.68
C ALA A 256 -11.90 -23.18 3.16
N ASN A 257 -12.46 -22.12 3.75
CA ASN A 257 -11.68 -20.97 4.22
C ASN A 257 -11.17 -21.09 5.67
N LEU A 258 -11.51 -22.17 6.39
CA LEU A 258 -11.08 -22.39 7.78
C LEU A 258 -9.89 -23.36 7.90
N GLU A 259 -9.55 -24.13 6.86
CA GLU A 259 -8.49 -25.15 6.94
C GLU A 259 -7.12 -24.74 6.37
N ASP A 260 -7.01 -23.63 5.62
CA ASP A 260 -5.74 -23.22 4.98
C ASP A 260 -4.89 -22.21 5.80
N ASN A 261 -5.24 -21.96 7.07
CA ASN A 261 -4.53 -21.00 7.93
C ASN A 261 -3.64 -21.66 9.00
N HIS A 262 -2.99 -22.77 8.66
CA HIS A 262 -1.89 -23.33 9.44
C HIS A 262 -0.61 -23.36 8.62
N GLY A 263 0.33 -22.54 9.05
CA GLY A 263 1.53 -22.20 8.32
C GLY A 263 2.49 -23.36 8.10
N SER A 264 3.34 -23.18 7.09
CA SER A 264 4.62 -23.85 7.01
C SER A 264 5.63 -22.95 6.31
N HIS A 265 6.22 -22.05 7.08
CA HIS A 265 7.58 -21.61 6.81
C HIS A 265 8.50 -22.83 6.93
N ARG A 266 8.99 -23.33 5.79
CA ARG A 266 10.26 -24.03 5.71
C ARG A 266 11.04 -23.45 4.54
N GLU A 267 12.09 -22.71 4.90
CA GLU A 267 13.18 -22.32 4.01
C GLU A 267 13.88 -23.57 3.46
N PRO A 268 14.47 -23.45 2.26
CA PRO A 268 15.84 -23.88 2.03
C PRO A 268 16.80 -22.69 1.85
#